data_AF-A0A9P9WDR8-F1
#
_entry.id   AF-A0A9P9WDR8-F1
#
_cell.length_a   1.000
_cell.length_b   1.000
_cell.length_c   1.000
_cell.angle_alpha   90.00
_cell.angle_beta   90.00
_cell.angle_gamma   90.00
#
_symmetry.space_group_name_H-M   'P 1'
#
loop_
_entity.id
_entity.type
_entity.pdbx_description
1 polymer ?
#
loop_
_entity_poly.entity_id
_entity_poly.type
_entity_poly.pdbx_seq_one_letter_code
_entity_poly.pdbx_strand_id
1 'polypeptide(L)'
;MPFGKLWISELRSGTMNAFVAVLLSQVPRLETLSFSLNFAKEWVLTGRMLRAALLEPRNTALPKFDHLKKVSYYAPIDGDMKNRIHNTVHAMTLFYLPNMEDIRVNIENPYSCLAYQST
;
A
#
# COMPACT_ATOMS: atom_id res chain seq x y z
N MET A 1 -10.65 -11.06 -8.85
CA MET A 1 -9.99 -9.98 -8.10
C MET A 1 -10.64 -8.64 -8.45
N PRO A 2 -10.96 -7.80 -7.45
CA PRO A 2 -11.25 -6.39 -7.69
C PRO A 2 -10.13 -5.75 -8.52
N PHE A 3 -10.48 -4.85 -9.44
CA PHE A 3 -9.51 -4.15 -10.32
C PHE A 3 -8.71 -5.04 -11.30
N GLY A 4 -9.07 -6.29 -11.56
CA GLY A 4 -8.25 -7.23 -12.36
C GLY A 4 -7.73 -6.72 -13.71
N LYS A 5 -8.49 -5.88 -14.45
CA LYS A 5 -8.01 -5.26 -15.69
C LYS A 5 -6.86 -4.28 -15.48
N LEU A 6 -6.94 -3.45 -14.43
CA LEU A 6 -5.87 -2.53 -14.05
C LEU A 6 -4.63 -3.31 -13.64
N TRP A 7 -4.78 -4.35 -12.82
CA TRP A 7 -3.68 -5.20 -12.39
C TRP A 7 -2.95 -5.87 -13.55
N ILE A 8 -3.68 -6.44 -14.51
CA ILE A 8 -3.09 -7.07 -15.69
C ILE A 8 -2.35 -6.03 -16.55
N SER A 9 -2.90 -4.83 -16.69
CA SER A 9 -2.24 -3.72 -17.39
C SER A 9 -0.91 -3.35 -16.72
N GLU A 10 -0.94 -3.12 -15.42
CA GLU A 10 0.21 -2.70 -14.61
C GLU A 10 1.34 -3.75 -14.59
N LEU A 11 0.95 -5.03 -14.49
CA LEU A 11 1.89 -6.15 -14.61
C LEU A 11 2.54 -6.21 -16.00
N ARG A 12 1.76 -5.97 -17.07
CA ARG A 12 2.29 -5.95 -18.44
C ARG A 12 3.20 -4.76 -18.70
N SER A 13 2.93 -3.62 -18.08
CA SER A 13 3.83 -2.47 -18.13
C SER A 13 5.07 -2.62 -17.24
N GLY A 14 5.17 -3.70 -16.46
CA GLY A 14 6.31 -3.99 -15.61
C GLY A 14 6.47 -3.02 -14.45
N THR A 15 5.37 -2.44 -13.93
CA THR A 15 5.46 -1.52 -12.80
C THR A 15 5.88 -2.26 -11.55
N MET A 16 6.80 -1.67 -10.79
CA MET A 16 7.41 -2.32 -9.64
C MET A 16 6.36 -2.65 -8.57
N ASN A 17 5.38 -1.77 -8.40
CA ASN A 17 4.26 -1.99 -7.49
C ASN A 17 3.41 -3.21 -7.84
N ALA A 18 3.15 -3.44 -9.13
CA ALA A 18 2.39 -4.59 -9.56
C ALA A 18 3.15 -5.89 -9.26
N PHE A 19 4.46 -5.89 -9.49
CA PHE A 19 5.34 -7.00 -9.14
C PHE A 19 5.34 -7.27 -7.62
N VAL A 20 5.51 -6.24 -6.80
CA VAL A 20 5.46 -6.34 -5.33
C VAL A 20 4.11 -6.91 -4.87
N ALA A 21 3.01 -6.42 -5.41
CA ALA A 21 1.70 -6.83 -4.97
C ALA A 21 1.39 -8.30 -5.35
N VAL A 22 1.89 -8.77 -6.50
CA VAL A 22 1.89 -10.20 -6.85
C VAL A 22 2.78 -10.99 -5.90
N LEU A 23 4.02 -10.55 -5.67
CA LEU A 23 4.94 -11.23 -4.75
C LEU A 23 4.30 -11.44 -3.37
N LEU A 24 3.72 -10.39 -2.80
CA LEU A 24 3.01 -10.44 -1.52
C LEU A 24 1.83 -11.41 -1.52
N SER A 25 1.09 -11.52 -2.63
CA SER A 25 0.01 -12.50 -2.75
C SER A 25 0.50 -13.96 -2.68
N GLN A 26 1.77 -14.20 -3.02
CA GLN A 26 2.39 -15.53 -3.04
C GLN A 26 3.14 -15.88 -1.76
N VAL A 27 3.30 -14.93 -0.82
CA VAL A 27 4.01 -15.14 0.45
C VAL A 27 3.10 -14.97 1.68
N PRO A 28 2.09 -15.85 1.87
CA PRO A 28 1.08 -15.70 2.93
C PRO A 28 1.64 -15.71 4.37
N ARG A 29 2.84 -16.27 4.56
CA ARG A 29 3.53 -16.40 5.85
C ARG A 29 4.55 -15.28 6.12
N LEU A 30 4.50 -14.20 5.35
CA LEU A 30 5.42 -13.08 5.54
C LEU A 30 5.19 -12.43 6.90
N GLU A 31 6.23 -12.36 7.73
CA GLU A 31 6.15 -11.74 9.06
C GLU A 31 6.55 -10.27 9.08
N THR A 32 7.47 -9.87 8.20
CA THR A 32 8.00 -8.51 8.13
C THR A 32 7.99 -8.02 6.70
N LEU A 33 7.44 -6.82 6.51
CA LEU A 33 7.40 -6.14 5.21
C LEU A 33 8.01 -4.75 5.35
N SER A 34 9.06 -4.46 4.56
CA SER A 34 9.72 -3.17 4.56
C SER A 34 9.86 -2.62 3.14
N PHE A 35 9.38 -1.40 2.93
CA PHE A 35 9.56 -0.64 1.70
C PHE A 35 10.58 0.45 1.91
N SER A 36 11.68 0.37 1.16
CA SER A 36 12.64 1.46 1.06
C SER A 36 12.10 2.56 0.14
N LEU A 37 12.73 3.75 0.23
CA LEU A 37 12.31 4.98 -0.44
C LEU A 37 12.05 4.82 -1.95
N ASN A 38 12.75 3.89 -2.61
CA ASN A 38 12.61 3.65 -4.05
C ASN A 38 11.27 2.98 -4.43
N PHE A 39 10.62 2.29 -3.49
CA PHE A 39 9.38 1.56 -3.73
C PHE A 39 8.14 2.33 -3.30
N ALA A 40 8.33 3.45 -2.60
CA ALA A 40 7.23 4.16 -1.96
C ALA A 40 6.54 5.20 -2.88
N LYS A 41 7.11 5.50 -4.06
CA LYS A 41 6.41 6.31 -5.07
C LYS A 41 5.18 5.63 -5.66
N GLU A 42 5.03 4.32 -5.45
CA GLU A 42 3.95 3.54 -6.05
C GLU A 42 3.26 2.68 -4.99
N TRP A 43 2.79 3.21 -3.86
CA TRP A 43 2.10 2.37 -2.86
C TRP A 43 0.67 1.96 -3.24
N VAL A 44 0.09 2.59 -4.28
CA VAL A 44 -1.36 2.51 -4.57
C VAL A 44 -1.86 1.08 -4.80
N LEU A 45 -1.22 0.30 -5.68
CA LEU A 45 -1.70 -1.05 -6.02
C LEU A 45 -1.52 -2.00 -4.83
N THR A 46 -0.37 -1.96 -4.16
CA THR A 46 -0.13 -2.74 -2.94
C THR A 46 -1.15 -2.37 -1.84
N GLY A 47 -1.42 -1.07 -1.64
CA GLY A 47 -2.44 -0.61 -0.72
C GLY A 47 -3.87 -1.05 -1.09
N ARG A 48 -4.20 -1.05 -2.39
CA ARG A 48 -5.49 -1.57 -2.90
C ARG A 48 -5.61 -3.08 -2.71
N MET A 49 -4.52 -3.81 -2.92
CA MET A 49 -4.44 -5.25 -2.68
C MET A 49 -4.73 -5.59 -1.23
N LEU A 50 -4.00 -4.94 -0.31
CA LEU A 50 -4.18 -5.13 1.13
C LEU A 50 -5.62 -4.80 1.53
N ARG A 51 -6.19 -3.72 0.98
CA ARG A 51 -7.57 -3.34 1.26
C ARG A 51 -8.56 -4.41 0.79
N ALA A 52 -8.37 -4.94 -0.42
CA ALA A 52 -9.20 -6.01 -0.97
C ALA A 52 -9.02 -7.33 -0.20
N ALA A 53 -7.83 -7.62 0.31
CA ALA A 53 -7.56 -8.81 1.12
C ALA A 53 -8.25 -8.73 2.49
N LEU A 54 -8.24 -7.55 3.13
CA LEU A 54 -8.64 -7.38 4.52
C LEU A 54 -10.09 -6.92 4.70
N LEU A 55 -10.55 -5.96 3.90
CA LEU A 55 -11.82 -5.26 4.13
C LEU A 55 -12.96 -5.69 3.21
N GLU A 56 -12.68 -6.40 2.12
CA GLU A 56 -13.76 -6.84 1.22
C GLU A 56 -14.37 -8.18 1.67
N PRO A 57 -15.71 -8.27 1.75
CA PRO A 57 -16.41 -9.46 2.26
C PRO A 57 -16.42 -10.64 1.29
N ARG A 58 -15.93 -10.47 0.05
CA ARG A 58 -15.84 -11.56 -0.92
C ARG A 58 -14.58 -12.37 -0.67
N ASN A 59 -14.71 -13.69 -0.84
CA ASN A 59 -13.63 -14.67 -0.76
C ASN A 59 -12.59 -14.37 -1.86
N THR A 60 -11.74 -13.37 -1.63
CA THR A 60 -10.62 -13.05 -2.49
C THR A 60 -9.60 -14.16 -2.32
N ALA A 61 -9.01 -14.66 -3.40
CA ALA A 61 -7.89 -15.61 -3.36
C ALA A 61 -6.60 -14.99 -2.81
N LEU A 62 -6.73 -13.87 -2.08
CA LEU A 62 -5.64 -13.12 -1.48
C LEU A 62 -5.41 -13.65 -0.05
N PRO A 63 -4.15 -13.69 0.39
CA PRO A 63 -3.86 -14.04 1.77
C PRO A 63 -4.40 -12.98 2.72
N LYS A 64 -4.82 -13.41 3.91
CA LYS A 64 -5.24 -12.50 4.99
C LYS A 64 -4.08 -11.86 5.74
N PHE A 65 -2.85 -12.26 5.41
CA PHE A 65 -1.62 -11.76 6.02
C PHE A 65 -1.60 -11.95 7.56
N ASP A 66 -2.16 -13.06 8.04
CA ASP A 66 -2.27 -13.35 9.48
C ASP A 66 -0.90 -13.46 10.17
N HIS A 67 0.15 -13.80 9.42
CA HIS A 67 1.51 -13.89 9.96
C HIS A 67 2.25 -12.56 9.98
N LEU A 68 1.73 -11.54 9.29
CA LEU A 68 2.40 -10.25 9.19
C LEU A 68 2.32 -9.54 10.54
N LYS A 69 3.49 -9.15 11.06
CA LYS A 69 3.67 -8.54 12.38
C LYS A 69 4.30 -7.17 12.30
N LYS A 70 5.13 -6.92 11.28
CA LYS A 70 5.89 -5.68 11.16
C LYS A 70 5.77 -5.11 9.77
N VAL A 71 5.38 -3.84 9.68
CA VAL A 71 5.32 -3.11 8.40
C VAL A 71 6.05 -1.79 8.54
N SER A 72 7.01 -1.54 7.67
CA SER A 72 7.65 -0.24 7.51
C SER A 72 7.52 0.30 6.09
N TYR A 73 6.96 1.48 5.96
CA TYR A 73 6.75 2.19 4.71
C TYR A 73 7.19 3.64 4.84
N TYR A 74 8.23 4.00 4.10
CA TYR A 74 8.78 5.35 4.07
C TYR A 74 8.52 5.98 2.71
N ALA A 75 7.48 6.81 2.62
CA ALA A 75 7.27 7.65 1.44
C ALA A 75 8.48 8.58 1.23
N PRO A 76 8.94 8.78 -0.02
CA PRO A 76 10.00 9.75 -0.27
C PRO A 76 9.52 11.13 0.15
N ILE A 77 10.37 11.86 0.86
CA ILE A 77 10.15 13.26 1.27
C ILE A 77 10.52 14.21 0.11
N ASP A 78 10.75 13.70 -1.11
CA ASP A 78 11.10 14.53 -2.26
C ASP A 78 10.01 15.60 -2.47
N GLY A 79 10.45 16.86 -2.57
CA GLY A 79 9.65 18.08 -2.54
C GLY A 79 8.63 18.26 -3.67
N ASP A 80 8.38 17.22 -4.46
CA ASP A 80 7.37 17.21 -5.50
C ASP A 80 6.00 16.87 -4.88
N MET A 81 5.45 17.85 -4.16
CA MET A 81 4.16 17.78 -3.45
C MET A 81 2.99 17.33 -4.35
N LYS A 82 3.13 17.44 -5.68
CA LYS A 82 2.10 17.08 -6.67
C LYS A 82 1.89 15.57 -6.82
N ASN A 83 2.88 14.75 -6.46
CA ASN A 83 2.80 13.29 -6.50
C ASN A 83 2.56 12.67 -5.11
N ARG A 84 2.03 13.45 -4.16
CA ARG A 84 1.50 12.89 -2.91
C ARG A 84 0.27 12.08 -3.24
N ILE A 85 0.52 10.81 -3.55
CA ILE A 85 -0.49 9.77 -3.55
C ILE A 85 -1.16 9.86 -2.19
N HIS A 86 -2.47 10.10 -2.19
CA HIS A 86 -3.36 10.09 -1.03
C HIS A 86 -3.23 8.75 -0.28
N ASN A 87 -2.16 8.64 0.50
CA ASN A 87 -1.73 7.39 1.09
C ASN A 87 -2.51 7.10 2.35
N THR A 88 -3.26 8.07 2.88
CA THR A 88 -4.05 7.96 4.11
C THR A 88 -4.95 6.73 4.08
N VAL A 89 -5.69 6.52 2.99
CA VAL A 89 -6.60 5.37 2.86
C VAL A 89 -5.85 4.03 2.85
N HIS A 90 -4.69 3.98 2.22
CA HIS A 90 -3.88 2.77 2.09
C HIS A 90 -3.06 2.48 3.36
N ALA A 91 -2.54 3.52 4.01
CA ALA A 91 -1.91 3.43 5.33
C ALA A 91 -2.92 2.99 6.38
N MET A 92 -4.15 3.52 6.34
CA MET A 92 -5.22 3.10 7.24
C MET A 92 -5.53 1.60 7.17
N THR A 93 -5.32 0.99 6.01
CA THR A 93 -5.55 -0.44 5.81
C THR A 93 -4.64 -1.30 6.70
N LEU A 94 -3.43 -0.82 7.02
CA LEU A 94 -2.47 -1.55 7.87
C LEU A 94 -2.97 -1.75 9.30
N PHE A 95 -3.84 -0.86 9.80
CA PHE A 95 -4.42 -0.97 11.14
C PHE A 95 -5.49 -2.05 11.26
N TYR A 96 -5.94 -2.63 10.14
CA TYR A 96 -6.89 -3.74 10.13
C TYR A 96 -6.21 -5.12 10.06
N LEU A 97 -4.88 -5.16 10.05
CA LEU A 97 -4.15 -6.42 10.05
C LEU A 97 -4.21 -7.08 11.45
N PRO A 98 -4.46 -8.39 11.53
CA PRO A 98 -4.90 -9.04 12.77
C PRO A 98 -3.82 -9.16 13.86
N ASN A 99 -2.56 -9.36 13.47
CA ASN A 99 -1.46 -9.69 14.40
C ASN A 99 -0.32 -8.65 14.34
N MET A 100 -0.67 -7.39 14.09
CA MET A 100 0.33 -6.35 13.87
C MET A 100 0.97 -5.87 15.18
N GLU A 101 2.30 -5.92 15.24
CA GLU A 101 3.13 -5.56 16.40
C GLU A 101 3.87 -4.22 16.21
N ASP A 102 4.34 -3.92 14.99
CA ASP A 102 5.07 -2.68 14.68
C ASP A 102 4.61 -2.10 13.33
N ILE A 103 4.15 -0.84 13.34
CA ILE A 103 3.76 -0.10 12.13
C ILE A 103 4.57 1.20 12.07
N ARG A 104 5.37 1.34 11.02
CA ARG A 104 6.11 2.58 10.72
C ARG A 104 5.66 3.08 9.36
N VAL A 105 4.90 4.17 9.34
CA VAL A 105 4.32 4.68 8.10
C VAL A 105 4.30 6.21 8.10
N ASN A 106 4.68 6.81 6.97
CA ASN A 106 4.50 8.24 6.74
C ASN A 106 3.05 8.47 6.27
N ILE A 107 2.20 9.08 7.10
CA ILE A 107 0.82 9.42 6.74
C ILE A 107 0.78 10.88 6.27
N GLU A 108 0.15 11.12 5.12
CA GLU A 108 -0.08 12.48 4.64
C GLU A 108 -0.97 13.26 5.62
N ASN A 109 -0.54 14.49 5.97
CA ASN A 109 -1.36 15.41 6.74
C ASN A 109 -2.49 15.97 5.84
N PRO A 110 -3.78 15.70 6.14
CA PRO A 110 -4.89 16.14 5.30
C PRO A 110 -5.00 17.67 5.17
N TYR A 111 -4.41 18.45 6.09
CA TYR A 111 -4.41 19.90 6.05
C TYR A 111 -3.32 20.51 5.16
N SER A 112 -2.31 19.73 4.76
CA SER A 112 -1.21 20.23 3.94
C SER A 112 -1.61 20.51 2.48
N CYS A 113 -2.79 20.04 2.04
CA CYS A 113 -3.36 20.35 0.72
C CYS A 113 -4.07 21.73 0.70
N LEU A 114 -4.56 22.21 1.84
CA LEU A 114 -5.31 23.48 1.93
C LEU A 114 -4.41 24.73 2.05
N ALA A 115 -3.14 24.56 2.44
CA ALA A 115 -2.21 25.67 2.61
C ALA A 115 -1.68 26.28 1.30
N TYR A 116 -1.95 25.66 0.14
CA TYR A 116 -1.49 26.11 -1.18
C TYR A 116 -2.61 26.64 -2.09
N GLN A 117 -3.85 26.74 -1.60
CA GLN A 117 -4.97 27.36 -2.33
C GLN A 117 -5.21 28.82 -1.92
N SER A 118 -4.36 29.37 -1.05
CA SER A 118 -4.42 30.76 -0.56
C SER A 118 -3.21 31.54 -1.06
N THR A 119 -3.14 31.77 -2.38
CA THR A 119 -2.32 32.83 -3.00
C THR A 119 -3.16 33.57 -4.02
#